data_AF-A0A6J4D1F2-F1
#
_entry.id   AF-A0A6J4D1F2-F1
#
_cell.length_a   1.000
_cell.length_b   1.000
_cell.length_c   1.000
_cell.angle_alpha   90.00
_cell.angle_beta   90.00
_cell.angle_gamma   90.00
#
_symmetry.space_group_name_H-M   'P 1'
#
loop_
_entity.id
_entity.type
_entity.pdbx_description
1 polymer ?
#
loop_
_entity_poly.entity_id
_entity_poly.type
_entity_poly.pdbx_seq_one_letter_code
_entity_poly.pdbx_strand_id
1 'polypeptide(L)'
;MLLTGFTLQAEPIFNIFELGVKSAERSLYVAVGRNNITQSVLKDKATLGMYLVQEKTNPNKTYMFEVYANQKGYQEHLKSEQYKEFLKQSPLFLTDHKKKIEVVPEYMGDKKFRQTKSIRVNYVIVGVKNGFNDAFRKVVLEEMQQSIKKEKGVYAIYAATAKDNPNKWYFFEIYKDDAAYQRHRETPHFKKYLAETADMLENKGFVDIQGIELLNKGNLNYVKSDFGGKMTQQIKITMGQQSLHATLEDNSATRALIAKMPFTVRMQNLYGRELVHRLGARALPIGKLRHDACKVGDLIYWPPQGSLVILYKQNGEIFERQQLGHIEQDVSTLGRIKDIEVTFSVEP
;
A
#
# COMPACT_ATOMS: atom_id res chain seq x y z
N MET A 1 -28.35 18.61 -1.32
CA MET A 1 -27.60 17.54 -2.00
C MET A 1 -26.24 17.48 -1.32
N LEU A 2 -26.04 16.57 -0.36
CA LEU A 2 -24.78 16.49 0.37
C LEU A 2 -23.73 15.80 -0.50
N LEU A 3 -22.68 16.55 -0.85
CA LEU A 3 -21.42 15.99 -1.33
C LEU A 3 -20.79 15.21 -0.18
N THR A 4 -20.86 13.88 -0.22
CA THR A 4 -20.03 13.01 0.61
C THR A 4 -18.59 13.16 0.15
N GLY A 5 -17.81 13.94 0.88
CA GLY A 5 -16.37 14.03 0.67
C GLY A 5 -15.72 12.67 0.86
N PHE A 6 -14.99 12.19 -0.14
CA PHE A 6 -14.07 11.08 0.02
C PHE A 6 -12.93 11.56 0.91
N THR A 7 -12.95 11.23 2.20
CA THR A 7 -11.74 11.35 3.03
C THR A 7 -10.77 10.26 2.60
N LEU A 8 -9.72 10.64 1.88
CA LEU A 8 -8.60 9.77 1.56
C LEU A 8 -7.97 9.28 2.87
N GLN A 9 -8.09 7.99 3.17
CA GLN A 9 -7.45 7.41 4.35
C GLN A 9 -5.94 7.34 4.11
N ALA A 10 -5.15 7.98 4.98
CA ALA A 10 -3.70 7.94 4.91
C ALA A 10 -3.16 6.50 4.99
N GLU A 11 -2.04 6.22 4.32
CA GLU A 11 -1.40 4.89 4.35
C GLU A 11 -0.96 4.54 5.78
N PRO A 12 -1.46 3.42 6.35
CA PRO A 12 -1.08 3.01 7.67
C PRO A 12 0.36 2.50 7.70
N ILE A 13 1.01 2.60 8.85
CA ILE A 13 2.29 1.92 9.09
C ILE A 13 2.00 0.58 9.75
N PHE A 14 2.53 -0.49 9.16
CA PHE A 14 2.52 -1.82 9.77
C PHE A 14 3.96 -2.24 10.05
N ASN A 15 4.32 -2.33 11.34
CA ASN A 15 5.61 -2.86 11.75
C ASN A 15 5.45 -4.29 12.26
N ILE A 16 6.42 -5.14 11.93
CA ILE A 16 6.58 -6.47 12.51
C ILE A 16 7.96 -6.54 13.13
N PHE A 17 8.04 -6.80 14.43
CA PHE A 17 9.29 -7.03 15.13
C PHE A 17 9.35 -8.47 15.60
N GLU A 18 10.37 -9.20 15.18
CA GLU A 18 10.74 -10.50 15.75
C GLU A 18 11.78 -10.26 16.85
N LEU A 19 11.49 -10.75 18.05
CA LEU A 19 12.25 -10.44 19.26
C LEU A 19 12.63 -11.73 19.99
N GLY A 20 13.90 -11.84 20.38
CA GLY A 20 14.38 -12.86 21.29
C GLY A 20 14.30 -12.35 22.73
N VAL A 21 13.72 -13.15 23.62
CA VAL A 21 13.48 -12.83 25.03
C VAL A 21 14.33 -13.74 25.91
N LYS A 22 14.97 -13.17 26.94
CA LYS A 22 15.72 -13.95 27.92
C LYS A 22 14.75 -14.85 28.70
N SER A 23 15.06 -16.14 28.80
CA SER A 23 14.15 -17.16 29.37
C SER A 23 13.66 -16.82 30.78
N ALA A 24 14.55 -16.30 31.63
CA ALA A 24 14.25 -15.89 33.01
C ALA A 24 13.36 -14.64 33.09
N GLU A 25 13.41 -13.77 32.09
CA GLU A 25 12.79 -12.44 32.13
C GLU A 25 11.48 -12.35 31.33
N ARG A 26 10.93 -13.51 30.92
CA ARG A 26 9.68 -13.57 30.13
C ARG A 26 8.52 -12.88 30.84
N SER A 27 8.37 -13.07 32.15
CA SER A 27 7.31 -12.43 32.93
C SER A 27 7.44 -10.90 32.92
N LEU A 28 8.68 -10.40 33.06
CA LEU A 28 8.96 -8.96 32.98
C LEU A 28 8.66 -8.42 31.59
N TYR A 29 9.12 -9.11 30.53
CA TYR A 29 8.81 -8.74 29.15
C TYR A 29 7.30 -8.63 28.91
N VAL A 30 6.53 -9.63 29.34
CA VAL A 30 5.07 -9.62 29.17
C VAL A 30 4.45 -8.45 29.95
N ALA A 31 4.87 -8.19 31.19
CA ALA A 31 4.34 -7.09 31.99
C ALA A 31 4.62 -5.71 31.34
N VAL A 32 5.86 -5.48 30.92
CA VAL A 32 6.28 -4.21 30.28
C VAL A 32 5.62 -4.05 28.90
N GLY A 33 5.57 -5.13 28.11
CA GLY A 33 4.91 -5.15 26.81
C GLY A 33 3.41 -4.88 26.90
N ARG A 34 2.71 -5.50 27.87
CA ARG A 34 1.29 -5.22 28.15
C ARG A 34 1.03 -3.76 28.49
N ASN A 35 1.87 -3.17 29.33
CA ASN A 35 1.76 -1.76 29.66
C ASN A 35 1.93 -0.89 28.40
N ASN A 36 2.97 -1.12 27.60
CA ASN A 36 3.18 -0.37 26.36
C ASN A 36 1.96 -0.46 25.41
N ILE A 37 1.49 -1.69 25.13
CA ILE A 37 0.34 -1.94 24.28
C ILE A 37 -0.91 -1.22 24.79
N THR A 38 -1.24 -1.42 26.07
CA THR A 38 -2.45 -0.87 26.68
C THR A 38 -2.44 0.65 26.66
N GLN A 39 -1.33 1.26 27.09
CA GLN A 39 -1.20 2.72 27.10
C GLN A 39 -1.23 3.28 25.68
N SER A 40 -0.55 2.66 24.72
CA SER A 40 -0.52 3.16 23.35
C SER A 40 -1.85 3.05 22.63
N VAL A 41 -2.55 1.91 22.70
CA VAL A 41 -3.83 1.78 22.01
C VAL A 41 -4.90 2.67 22.66
N LEU A 42 -4.85 2.92 23.97
CA LEU A 42 -5.82 3.77 24.67
C LEU A 42 -5.51 5.26 24.58
N LYS A 43 -4.24 5.68 24.63
CA LYS A 43 -3.85 7.10 24.72
C LYS A 43 -3.38 7.69 23.40
N ASP A 44 -2.64 6.93 22.58
CA ASP A 44 -2.09 7.44 21.34
C ASP A 44 -3.19 7.43 20.27
N LYS A 45 -3.65 8.61 19.82
CA LYS A 45 -4.72 8.69 18.81
C LYS A 45 -4.38 7.92 17.53
N ALA A 46 -3.12 7.94 17.12
CA ALA A 46 -2.67 7.32 15.88
C ALA A 46 -2.22 5.86 16.02
N THR A 47 -2.11 5.28 17.22
CA THR A 47 -1.91 3.83 17.38
C THR A 47 -3.25 3.13 17.18
N LEU A 48 -3.37 2.35 16.11
CA LEU A 48 -4.61 1.67 15.72
C LEU A 48 -4.71 0.27 16.31
N GLY A 49 -3.59 -0.42 16.49
CA GLY A 49 -3.53 -1.71 17.16
C GLY A 49 -2.11 -2.13 17.45
N MET A 50 -1.94 -2.92 18.51
CA MET A 50 -0.67 -3.55 18.86
C MET A 50 -0.94 -4.96 19.38
N TYR A 51 -0.13 -5.91 18.93
CA TYR A 51 -0.37 -7.32 19.16
C TYR A 51 0.95 -8.01 19.54
N LEU A 52 1.06 -8.39 20.80
CA LEU A 52 2.13 -9.26 21.27
C LEU A 52 1.71 -10.71 21.13
N VAL A 53 2.48 -11.46 20.35
CA VAL A 53 2.33 -12.91 20.19
C VAL A 53 3.65 -13.62 20.47
N GLN A 54 3.56 -14.92 20.73
CA GLN A 54 4.69 -15.77 21.10
C GLN A 54 4.64 -17.07 20.32
N GLU A 55 5.79 -17.59 19.86
CA GLU A 55 5.86 -18.93 19.29
C GLU A 55 5.56 -19.98 20.35
N LYS A 56 4.70 -20.96 20.03
CA LYS A 56 4.32 -22.02 20.98
C LYS A 56 5.47 -22.97 21.27
N THR A 57 6.26 -23.30 20.26
CA THR A 57 7.38 -24.25 20.37
C THR A 57 8.66 -23.59 20.89
N ASN A 58 8.77 -22.27 20.79
CA ASN A 58 9.88 -21.49 21.32
C ASN A 58 9.38 -20.22 22.03
N PRO A 59 9.02 -20.30 23.32
CA PRO A 59 8.44 -19.16 24.03
C PRO A 59 9.42 -17.99 24.24
N ASN A 60 10.71 -18.17 23.91
CA ASN A 60 11.69 -17.09 23.92
C ASN A 60 11.71 -16.32 22.59
N LYS A 61 10.96 -16.74 21.59
CA LYS A 61 10.80 -16.04 20.31
C LYS A 61 9.39 -15.46 20.23
N THR A 62 9.33 -14.13 20.13
CA THR A 62 8.07 -13.38 20.15
C THR A 62 7.98 -12.45 18.97
N TYR A 63 6.76 -12.04 18.65
CA TYR A 63 6.48 -11.07 17.60
C TYR A 63 5.64 -9.93 18.16
N MET A 64 6.05 -8.69 17.88
CA MET A 64 5.24 -7.50 18.10
C MET A 64 4.76 -6.98 16.75
N PHE A 65 3.45 -6.97 16.57
CA PHE A 65 2.81 -6.34 15.42
C PHE A 65 2.26 -4.99 15.85
N GLU A 66 2.60 -3.93 15.14
CA GLU A 66 2.16 -2.57 15.46
C GLU A 66 1.52 -1.93 14.23
N VAL A 67 0.36 -1.32 14.43
CA VAL A 67 -0.39 -0.64 13.37
C VAL A 67 -0.63 0.80 13.78
N TYR A 68 -0.16 1.74 12.95
CA TYR A 68 -0.35 3.16 13.14
C TYR A 68 -1.12 3.77 11.97
N ALA A 69 -1.85 4.84 12.23
CA ALA A 69 -2.68 5.51 11.22
C ALA A 69 -1.88 6.10 10.05
N ASN A 70 -0.63 6.51 10.30
CA ASN A 70 0.30 7.04 9.32
C ASN A 70 1.70 7.23 9.92
N GLN A 71 2.66 7.65 9.08
CA GLN A 71 4.04 7.90 9.48
C GLN A 71 4.18 8.93 10.61
N LYS A 72 3.37 10.01 10.62
CA LYS A 72 3.39 11.03 11.68
C LYS A 72 2.98 10.40 13.01
N GLY A 73 1.90 9.61 13.01
CA GLY A 73 1.43 8.88 14.18
C GLY A 73 2.46 7.93 14.77
N TYR A 74 3.20 7.22 13.91
CA TYR A 74 4.32 6.39 14.36
C TYR A 74 5.42 7.22 15.02
N GLN A 75 5.80 8.37 14.43
CA GLN A 75 6.82 9.25 15.02
C GLN A 75 6.38 9.88 16.35
N GLU A 76 5.09 10.16 16.53
CA GLU A 76 4.53 10.60 17.81
C GLU A 76 4.59 9.49 18.86
N HIS A 77 4.25 8.25 18.49
CA HIS A 77 4.37 7.09 19.37
C HIS A 77 5.80 6.87 19.88
N LEU A 78 6.81 7.03 19.02
CA LEU A 78 8.23 6.89 19.40
C LEU A 78 8.67 7.91 20.47
N LYS A 79 7.89 8.98 20.69
CA LYS A 79 8.13 10.01 21.72
C LYS A 79 7.27 9.83 22.96
N SER A 80 6.36 8.85 22.97
CA SER A 80 5.44 8.59 24.08
C SER A 80 6.16 8.04 25.31
N GLU A 81 5.61 8.32 26.49
CA GLU A 81 6.21 7.90 27.76
C GLU A 81 6.23 6.37 27.91
N GLN A 82 5.16 5.68 27.50
CA GLN A 82 5.10 4.22 27.55
C GLN A 82 6.13 3.55 26.63
N TYR A 83 6.42 4.13 25.47
CA TYR A 83 7.43 3.59 24.56
C TYR A 83 8.84 3.85 25.08
N LYS A 84 9.11 5.05 25.61
CA LYS A 84 10.40 5.35 26.27
C LYS A 84 10.66 4.42 27.44
N GLU A 85 9.65 4.11 28.25
CA GLU A 85 9.77 3.18 29.36
C GLU A 85 10.01 1.74 28.87
N PHE A 86 9.30 1.30 27.82
CA PHE A 86 9.58 0.01 27.17
C PHE A 86 11.03 -0.07 26.70
N LEU A 87 11.52 0.96 26.00
CA LEU A 87 12.89 1.02 25.51
C LEU A 87 13.92 0.97 26.64
N LYS A 88 13.71 1.74 27.71
CA LYS A 88 14.58 1.77 28.89
C LYS A 88 14.72 0.40 29.54
N GLN A 89 13.62 -0.34 29.68
CA GLN A 89 13.63 -1.67 30.29
C GLN A 89 14.04 -2.78 29.32
N SER A 90 13.94 -2.56 28.01
CA SER A 90 14.20 -3.59 26.99
C SER A 90 15.54 -4.34 27.10
N PRO A 91 16.68 -3.74 27.53
CA PRO A 91 17.93 -4.47 27.71
C PRO A 91 17.87 -5.51 28.83
N LEU A 92 16.95 -5.36 29.79
CA LEU A 92 16.79 -6.31 30.90
C LEU A 92 16.25 -7.64 30.39
N PHE A 93 15.25 -7.61 29.50
CA PHE A 93 14.50 -8.80 29.10
C PHE A 93 14.71 -9.26 27.64
N LEU A 94 15.19 -8.39 26.73
CA LEU A 94 15.50 -8.79 25.35
C LEU A 94 16.93 -9.30 25.22
N THR A 95 17.11 -10.28 24.34
CA THR A 95 18.41 -10.69 23.80
C THR A 95 18.86 -9.73 22.69
N ASP A 96 20.02 -9.97 22.10
CA ASP A 96 20.49 -9.22 20.93
C ASP A 96 19.70 -9.54 19.64
N HIS A 97 18.89 -10.61 19.64
CA HIS A 97 17.99 -10.92 18.52
C HIS A 97 16.81 -9.95 18.48
N LYS A 98 16.97 -8.87 17.71
CA LYS A 98 15.94 -7.85 17.48
C LYS A 98 15.85 -7.56 15.98
N LYS A 99 14.84 -8.11 15.31
CA LYS A 99 14.69 -7.98 13.87
C LYS A 99 13.41 -7.24 13.52
N LYS A 100 13.54 -6.05 12.94
CA LYS A 100 12.44 -5.38 12.24
C LYS A 100 12.29 -5.99 10.86
N ILE A 101 11.10 -6.50 10.55
CA ILE A 101 10.75 -6.94 9.21
C ILE A 101 10.09 -5.76 8.52
N GLU A 102 10.79 -5.16 7.56
CA GLU A 102 10.24 -4.06 6.77
C GLU A 102 9.21 -4.58 5.78
N VAL A 103 7.98 -4.07 5.89
CA VAL A 103 6.85 -4.49 5.06
C VAL A 103 6.10 -3.29 4.48
N VAL A 104 5.40 -3.53 3.38
CA VAL A 104 4.50 -2.56 2.73
C VAL A 104 3.08 -3.12 2.85
N PRO A 105 2.15 -2.45 3.57
CA PRO A 105 0.77 -2.92 3.69
C PRO A 105 0.09 -3.02 2.33
N GLU A 106 -0.62 -4.13 2.09
CA GLU A 106 -1.43 -4.36 0.89
C GLU A 106 -2.92 -4.31 1.21
N TYR A 107 -3.31 -4.88 2.35
CA TYR A 107 -4.65 -4.75 2.92
C TYR A 107 -4.59 -4.85 4.43
N MET A 108 -5.33 -3.99 5.12
CA MET A 108 -5.47 -4.04 6.56
C MET A 108 -6.95 -3.90 6.91
N GLY A 109 -7.59 -5.01 7.24
CA GLY A 109 -8.99 -5.03 7.67
C GLY A 109 -9.12 -5.54 9.10
N ASP A 110 -9.84 -4.81 9.96
CA ASP A 110 -10.18 -5.29 11.29
C ASP A 110 -11.55 -4.83 11.82
N LYS A 111 -11.96 -5.50 12.88
CA LYS A 111 -13.12 -5.18 13.72
C LYS A 111 -12.64 -4.96 15.13
N LYS A 112 -13.39 -4.16 15.90
CA LYS A 112 -13.17 -4.12 17.34
C LYS A 112 -13.51 -5.49 17.93
N PHE A 113 -12.60 -6.02 18.75
CA PHE A 113 -12.83 -7.25 19.51
C PHE A 113 -12.36 -7.11 20.95
N ARG A 114 -12.71 -8.11 21.77
CA ARG A 114 -12.15 -8.31 23.10
C ARG A 114 -11.41 -9.64 23.09
N GLN A 115 -10.16 -9.64 23.53
CA GLN A 115 -9.38 -10.87 23.63
C GLN A 115 -10.05 -11.86 24.59
N THR A 116 -10.14 -13.11 24.18
CA THR A 116 -10.61 -14.24 24.99
C THR A 116 -9.54 -15.34 25.00
N LYS A 117 -9.67 -16.33 25.89
CA LYS A 117 -8.79 -17.51 25.90
C LYS A 117 -8.93 -18.38 24.64
N SER A 118 -10.06 -18.29 23.94
CA SER A 118 -10.34 -19.07 22.73
C SER A 118 -9.77 -18.45 21.47
N ILE A 119 -9.28 -17.20 21.53
CA ILE A 119 -8.89 -16.46 20.34
C ILE A 119 -7.80 -17.21 19.58
N ARG A 120 -7.97 -17.32 18.26
CA ARG A 120 -6.96 -17.91 17.39
C ARG A 120 -6.21 -16.80 16.67
N VAL A 121 -4.89 -16.93 16.59
CA VAL A 121 -4.03 -16.03 15.82
C VAL A 121 -3.22 -16.85 14.83
N ASN A 122 -3.15 -16.41 13.58
CA ASN A 122 -2.26 -16.98 12.58
C ASN A 122 -1.23 -15.94 12.15
N TYR A 123 0.01 -16.40 11.93
CA TYR A 123 1.03 -15.65 11.20
C TYR A 123 1.55 -16.53 10.06
N VAL A 124 1.32 -16.10 8.83
CA VAL A 124 1.58 -16.89 7.62
C VAL A 124 2.55 -16.14 6.72
N ILE A 125 3.53 -16.85 6.19
CA ILE A 125 4.51 -16.33 5.24
C ILE A 125 4.30 -17.06 3.93
N VAL A 126 4.12 -16.32 2.84
CA VAL A 126 3.84 -16.87 1.51
C VAL A 126 4.84 -16.33 0.51
N GLY A 127 5.53 -17.22 -0.20
CA GLY A 127 6.30 -16.88 -1.40
C GLY A 127 5.42 -17.05 -2.63
N VAL A 128 5.32 -16.00 -3.44
CA VAL A 128 4.61 -16.00 -4.72
C VAL A 128 5.63 -16.11 -5.85
N LYS A 129 5.35 -16.93 -6.87
CA LYS A 129 6.22 -17.07 -8.04
C LYS A 129 6.36 -15.75 -8.79
N ASN A 130 7.53 -15.52 -9.37
CA ASN A 130 7.79 -14.35 -10.21
C ASN A 130 6.73 -14.23 -11.32
N GLY A 131 6.22 -13.01 -11.55
CA GLY A 131 5.18 -12.73 -12.56
C GLY A 131 3.74 -12.97 -12.10
N PHE A 132 3.51 -13.65 -10.98
CA PHE A 132 2.16 -13.91 -10.47
C PHE A 132 1.67 -12.94 -9.39
N ASN A 133 2.51 -12.00 -8.95
CA ASN A 133 2.19 -11.12 -7.82
C ASN A 133 0.90 -10.32 -8.00
N ASP A 134 0.74 -9.65 -9.15
CA ASP A 134 -0.46 -8.85 -9.44
C ASP A 134 -1.73 -9.72 -9.47
N ALA A 135 -1.64 -10.92 -10.03
CA ALA A 135 -2.75 -11.87 -10.09
C ALA A 135 -3.10 -12.40 -8.69
N PHE A 136 -2.09 -12.83 -7.93
CA PHE A 136 -2.25 -13.31 -6.55
C PHE A 136 -2.88 -12.23 -5.67
N ARG A 137 -2.36 -10.99 -5.75
CA ARG A 137 -2.85 -9.83 -5.04
C ARG A 137 -4.33 -9.59 -5.31
N LYS A 138 -4.75 -9.56 -6.57
CA LYS A 138 -6.15 -9.34 -6.93
C LYS A 138 -7.07 -10.36 -6.26
N VAL A 139 -6.72 -11.64 -6.33
CA VAL A 139 -7.52 -12.73 -5.78
C VAL A 139 -7.56 -12.68 -4.25
N VAL A 140 -6.40 -12.56 -3.59
CA VAL A 140 -6.32 -12.57 -2.13
C VAL A 140 -7.00 -11.34 -1.52
N LEU A 141 -6.87 -10.15 -2.12
CA LEU A 141 -7.54 -8.96 -1.60
C LEU A 141 -9.07 -9.03 -1.73
N GLU A 142 -9.60 -9.68 -2.78
CA GLU A 142 -11.04 -9.92 -2.91
C GLU A 142 -11.56 -10.84 -1.79
N GLU A 143 -10.80 -11.89 -1.47
CA GLU A 143 -11.09 -12.84 -0.40
C GLU A 143 -11.11 -12.13 0.98
N MET A 144 -10.03 -11.44 1.33
CA MET A 144 -9.88 -10.80 2.64
C MET A 144 -10.95 -9.74 2.90
N GLN A 145 -11.30 -8.95 1.87
CA GLN A 145 -12.38 -7.95 1.96
C GLN A 145 -13.75 -8.62 2.21
N GLN A 146 -14.02 -9.75 1.54
CA GLN A 146 -15.24 -10.51 1.77
C GLN A 146 -15.27 -11.10 3.18
N SER A 147 -14.15 -11.64 3.67
CA SER A 147 -14.04 -12.18 5.02
C SER A 147 -14.31 -11.14 6.10
N ILE A 148 -13.66 -9.98 6.01
CA ILE A 148 -13.91 -8.88 6.94
C ILE A 148 -15.36 -8.42 6.86
N LYS A 149 -15.94 -8.29 5.66
CA LYS A 149 -17.32 -7.83 5.51
C LYS A 149 -18.38 -8.84 5.97
N LYS A 150 -18.21 -10.13 5.66
CA LYS A 150 -19.26 -11.15 5.79
C LYS A 150 -19.11 -12.03 7.03
N GLU A 151 -17.90 -12.24 7.53
CA GLU A 151 -17.64 -13.26 8.55
C GLU A 151 -17.51 -12.67 9.95
N LYS A 152 -18.51 -12.89 10.82
CA LYS A 152 -18.49 -12.35 12.19
C LYS A 152 -17.32 -12.84 13.05
N GLY A 153 -16.78 -14.02 12.76
CA GLY A 153 -15.69 -14.65 13.52
C GLY A 153 -14.28 -14.27 13.06
N VAL A 154 -14.16 -13.50 11.97
CA VAL A 154 -12.90 -12.93 11.48
C VAL A 154 -12.76 -11.52 12.05
N TYR A 155 -11.79 -11.33 12.96
CA TYR A 155 -11.58 -10.07 13.67
C TYR A 155 -10.52 -9.18 13.02
N ALA A 156 -9.44 -9.75 12.50
CA ALA A 156 -8.43 -9.01 11.75
C ALA A 156 -7.85 -9.90 10.66
N ILE A 157 -7.60 -9.33 9.48
CA ILE A 157 -6.76 -9.92 8.44
C ILE A 157 -5.92 -8.80 7.83
N TYR A 158 -4.62 -8.89 8.05
CA TYR A 158 -3.62 -7.95 7.55
C TYR A 158 -2.70 -8.67 6.58
N ALA A 159 -2.51 -8.10 5.39
CA ALA A 159 -1.56 -8.57 4.39
C ALA A 159 -0.57 -7.46 4.06
N ALA A 160 0.70 -7.82 3.99
CA ALA A 160 1.78 -6.92 3.59
C ALA A 160 2.87 -7.70 2.85
N THR A 161 3.56 -7.04 1.92
CA THR A 161 4.72 -7.62 1.23
C THR A 161 6.01 -7.20 1.91
N ALA A 162 7.08 -8.00 1.85
CA ALA A 162 8.40 -7.55 2.25
C ALA A 162 8.82 -6.35 1.37
N LYS A 163 9.38 -5.32 1.98
CA LYS A 163 9.79 -4.09 1.28
C LYS A 163 10.78 -4.36 0.14
N ASP A 164 11.76 -5.22 0.38
CA ASP A 164 12.82 -5.54 -0.60
C ASP A 164 12.51 -6.79 -1.44
N ASN A 165 11.41 -7.48 -1.16
CA ASN A 165 10.96 -8.64 -1.95
C ASN A 165 9.42 -8.65 -2.01
N PRO A 166 8.82 -7.97 -3.00
CA PRO A 166 7.37 -7.90 -3.13
C PRO A 166 6.69 -9.27 -3.28
N ASN A 167 7.41 -10.30 -3.72
CA ASN A 167 6.89 -11.66 -3.86
C ASN A 167 6.80 -12.42 -2.54
N LYS A 168 7.34 -11.87 -1.44
CA LYS A 168 7.21 -12.43 -0.11
C LYS A 168 6.11 -11.69 0.66
N TRP A 169 5.03 -12.40 0.93
CA TRP A 169 3.85 -11.90 1.64
C TRP A 169 3.84 -12.36 3.10
N TYR A 170 3.34 -11.50 3.96
CA TYR A 170 3.10 -11.72 5.38
C TYR A 170 1.62 -11.49 5.68
N PHE A 171 0.99 -12.48 6.31
CA PHE A 171 -0.40 -12.41 6.74
C PHE A 171 -0.47 -12.53 8.26
N PHE A 172 -1.18 -11.59 8.89
CA PHE A 172 -1.49 -11.64 10.32
C PHE A 172 -3.01 -11.65 10.50
N GLU A 173 -3.53 -12.69 11.14
CA GLU A 173 -4.96 -12.98 11.16
C GLU A 173 -5.40 -13.26 12.59
N ILE A 174 -6.55 -12.70 12.99
CA ILE A 174 -7.16 -12.92 14.30
C ILE A 174 -8.59 -13.41 14.09
N TYR A 175 -8.92 -14.54 14.72
CA TYR A 175 -10.25 -15.14 14.71
C TYR A 175 -10.78 -15.29 16.13
N LYS A 176 -12.11 -15.25 16.27
CA LYS A 176 -12.79 -15.50 17.54
C LYS A 176 -12.35 -16.79 18.24
N ASP A 177 -12.22 -17.85 17.45
CA ASP A 177 -11.88 -19.20 17.87
C ASP A 177 -11.45 -20.07 16.68
N ASP A 178 -10.96 -21.27 16.96
CA ASP A 178 -10.62 -22.26 15.93
C ASP A 178 -11.82 -22.64 15.05
N ALA A 179 -13.04 -22.67 15.60
CA ALA A 179 -14.23 -22.96 14.81
C ALA A 179 -14.54 -21.85 13.79
N ALA A 180 -14.27 -20.58 14.12
CA ALA A 180 -14.36 -19.47 13.18
C ALA A 180 -13.32 -19.60 12.06
N TYR A 181 -12.09 -20.00 12.39
CA TYR A 181 -11.06 -20.27 11.39
C TYR A 181 -11.44 -21.43 10.46
N GLN A 182 -11.97 -22.54 10.97
CA GLN A 182 -12.42 -23.63 10.11
C GLN A 182 -13.60 -23.21 9.23
N ARG A 183 -14.59 -22.47 9.76
CA ARG A 183 -15.70 -21.93 8.95
C ARG A 183 -15.19 -21.00 7.84
N HIS A 184 -14.22 -20.14 8.14
CA HIS A 184 -13.59 -19.26 7.17
C HIS A 184 -13.02 -20.04 5.98
N ARG A 185 -12.30 -21.13 6.26
CA ARG A 185 -11.74 -22.02 5.23
C ARG A 185 -12.79 -22.71 4.35
N GLU A 186 -14.02 -22.84 4.83
CA GLU A 186 -15.12 -23.47 4.11
C GLU A 186 -15.96 -22.51 3.26
N THR A 187 -15.72 -21.20 3.38
CA THR A 187 -16.50 -20.18 2.67
C THR A 187 -16.28 -20.23 1.15
N PRO A 188 -17.26 -19.79 0.33
CA PRO A 188 -17.10 -19.71 -1.12
C PRO A 188 -15.92 -18.82 -1.56
N HIS A 189 -15.70 -17.67 -0.91
CA HIS A 189 -14.61 -16.76 -1.25
C HIS A 189 -13.22 -17.33 -0.90
N PHE A 190 -13.09 -18.05 0.23
CA PHE A 190 -11.82 -18.73 0.56
C PHE A 190 -11.54 -19.91 -0.37
N LYS A 191 -12.55 -20.71 -0.71
CA LYS A 191 -12.42 -21.82 -1.67
C LYS A 191 -12.03 -21.32 -3.07
N LYS A 192 -12.60 -20.20 -3.52
CA LYS A 192 -12.21 -19.51 -4.76
C LYS A 192 -10.73 -19.08 -4.69
N TYR A 193 -10.31 -18.41 -3.61
CA TYR A 193 -8.92 -18.03 -3.40
C TYR A 193 -7.95 -19.22 -3.49
N LEU A 194 -8.26 -20.33 -2.80
CA LEU A 194 -7.41 -21.52 -2.86
C LEU A 194 -7.30 -22.08 -4.28
N ALA A 195 -8.42 -22.17 -5.00
CA ALA A 195 -8.43 -22.71 -6.36
C ALA A 195 -7.65 -21.82 -7.35
N GLU A 196 -7.85 -20.50 -7.29
CA GLU A 196 -7.23 -19.56 -8.23
C GLU A 196 -5.75 -19.28 -7.93
N THR A 197 -5.28 -19.47 -6.69
CA THR A 197 -3.90 -19.15 -6.31
C THR A 197 -2.96 -20.35 -6.21
N ALA A 198 -3.47 -21.59 -6.31
CA ALA A 198 -2.67 -22.81 -6.10
C ALA A 198 -1.36 -22.84 -6.91
N ASP A 199 -1.45 -22.53 -8.21
CA ASP A 199 -0.28 -22.56 -9.11
C ASP A 199 0.60 -21.30 -9.02
N MET A 200 0.17 -20.28 -8.27
CA MET A 200 0.89 -19.01 -8.11
C MET A 200 1.94 -19.06 -6.99
N LEU A 201 1.86 -20.02 -6.07
CA LEU A 201 2.69 -20.07 -4.88
C LEU A 201 4.01 -20.81 -5.12
N GLU A 202 5.10 -20.23 -4.64
CA GLU A 202 6.38 -20.90 -4.51
C GLU A 202 6.46 -21.67 -3.18
N ASN A 203 6.01 -21.04 -2.09
CA ASN A 203 5.99 -21.65 -0.77
C ASN A 203 4.91 -21.01 0.12
N LYS A 204 4.50 -21.73 1.16
CA LYS A 204 3.57 -21.26 2.19
C LYS A 204 3.94 -21.88 3.54
N GLY A 205 4.19 -21.05 4.54
CA GLY A 205 4.59 -21.47 5.88
C GLY A 205 3.76 -20.80 6.96
N PHE A 206 3.48 -21.54 8.03
CA PHE A 206 2.83 -21.04 9.23
C PHE A 206 3.85 -20.93 10.36
N VAL A 207 3.82 -19.82 11.09
CA VAL A 207 4.50 -19.70 12.37
C VAL A 207 3.50 -20.07 13.46
N ASP A 208 3.76 -21.13 14.22
CA ASP A 208 2.86 -21.58 15.28
C ASP A 208 2.94 -20.65 16.49
N ILE A 209 1.99 -19.71 16.56
CA ILE A 209 1.96 -18.63 17.55
C ILE A 209 0.70 -18.68 18.44
N GLN A 210 0.79 -17.98 19.57
CA GLN A 210 -0.34 -17.69 20.45
C GLN A 210 -0.38 -16.20 20.83
N GLY A 211 -1.58 -15.66 21.03
CA GLY A 211 -1.77 -14.28 21.49
C GLY A 211 -1.50 -14.11 22.98
N ILE A 212 -0.63 -13.16 23.33
CA ILE A 212 -0.32 -12.80 24.73
C ILE A 212 -1.09 -11.55 25.16
N GLU A 213 -1.07 -10.53 24.33
CA GLU A 213 -1.81 -9.27 24.51
C GLU A 213 -2.19 -8.71 23.15
N LEU A 214 -3.49 -8.60 22.87
CA LEU A 214 -4.03 -8.26 21.56
C LEU A 214 -5.03 -7.11 21.68
N LEU A 215 -4.62 -5.89 21.33
CA LEU A 215 -5.48 -4.71 21.44
C LEU A 215 -5.54 -3.95 20.11
N ASN A 216 -6.75 -3.54 19.73
CA ASN A 216 -6.98 -2.65 18.60
C ASN A 216 -8.07 -1.62 18.89
N LYS A 217 -8.16 -0.59 18.06
CA LYS A 217 -9.29 0.36 18.04
C LYS A 217 -10.47 -0.16 17.20
N GLY A 218 -10.20 -1.06 16.26
CA GLY A 218 -11.20 -1.62 15.36
C GLY A 218 -11.57 -0.69 14.21
N ASN A 219 -12.29 -1.23 13.23
CA ASN A 219 -12.82 -0.55 12.06
C ASN A 219 -11.74 -0.03 11.10
N LEU A 220 -10.52 -0.58 11.15
CA LEU A 220 -9.54 -0.34 10.10
C LEU A 220 -9.99 -1.05 8.83
N ASN A 221 -10.03 -0.33 7.70
CA ASN A 221 -10.25 -0.91 6.39
C ASN A 221 -9.41 -0.16 5.36
N TYR A 222 -8.15 -0.54 5.25
CA TYR A 222 -7.22 -0.02 4.25
C TYR A 222 -7.04 -1.05 3.14
N VAL A 223 -7.16 -0.62 1.89
CA VAL A 223 -6.73 -1.36 0.71
C VAL A 223 -5.65 -0.51 0.08
N LYS A 224 -4.46 -1.06 -0.14
CA LYS A 224 -3.44 -0.37 -0.92
C LYS A 224 -4.01 -0.15 -2.31
N SER A 225 -4.00 1.09 -2.76
CA SER A 225 -4.39 1.39 -4.14
C SER A 225 -3.48 0.64 -5.10
N ASP A 226 -4.02 0.12 -6.21
CA ASP A 226 -3.21 -0.38 -7.35
C ASP A 226 -2.30 0.74 -7.89
N PHE A 227 -2.72 1.96 -7.64
CA PHE A 227 -1.91 3.16 -7.59
C PHE A 227 -1.13 3.21 -6.28
N GLY A 228 -0.25 2.24 -6.01
CA GLY A 228 0.44 2.11 -4.73
C GLY A 228 1.00 3.45 -4.27
N GLY A 229 0.43 4.03 -3.21
CA GLY A 229 0.84 5.34 -2.71
C GLY A 229 1.10 6.41 -3.78
N LYS A 230 0.34 6.44 -4.89
CA LYS A 230 0.54 7.48 -5.90
C LYS A 230 0.02 8.78 -5.31
N MET A 231 0.93 9.66 -4.92
CA MET A 231 0.71 11.08 -5.13
C MET A 231 0.43 11.24 -6.63
N THR A 232 -0.83 11.18 -7.02
CA THR A 232 -1.21 11.67 -8.34
C THR A 232 -1.02 13.17 -8.29
N GLN A 233 0.13 13.63 -8.77
CA GLN A 233 0.40 15.05 -8.81
C GLN A 233 -0.54 15.66 -9.85
N GLN A 234 -1.46 16.51 -9.39
CA GLN A 234 -2.19 17.37 -10.31
C GLN A 234 -1.21 18.39 -10.86
N ILE A 235 -1.23 18.55 -12.17
CA ILE A 235 -0.49 19.59 -12.86
C ILE A 235 -1.47 20.45 -13.65
N LYS A 236 -1.14 21.72 -13.74
CA LYS A 236 -1.81 22.68 -14.60
C LYS A 236 -1.02 22.83 -15.89
N ILE A 237 -1.71 22.74 -17.02
CA ILE A 237 -1.20 22.92 -18.37
C ILE A 237 -1.80 24.20 -18.92
N THR A 238 -1.01 25.25 -19.05
CA THR A 238 -1.47 26.58 -19.49
C THR A 238 -1.06 26.83 -20.93
N MET A 239 -2.02 27.26 -21.76
CA MET A 239 -1.86 27.52 -23.19
C MET A 239 -2.61 28.81 -23.52
N GLY A 240 -1.89 29.94 -23.60
CA GLY A 240 -2.52 31.26 -23.72
C GLY A 240 -3.47 31.53 -22.54
N GLN A 241 -4.74 31.83 -22.83
CA GLN A 241 -5.78 32.04 -21.81
C GLN A 241 -6.44 30.74 -21.31
N GLN A 242 -6.16 29.60 -21.94
CA GLN A 242 -6.74 28.31 -21.57
C GLN A 242 -5.85 27.60 -20.55
N SER A 243 -6.48 26.91 -19.60
CA SER A 243 -5.81 26.02 -18.66
C SER A 243 -6.51 24.66 -18.61
N LEU A 244 -5.73 23.60 -18.68
CA LEU A 244 -6.16 22.22 -18.48
C LEU A 244 -5.49 21.67 -17.23
N HIS A 245 -6.12 20.67 -16.60
CA HIS A 245 -5.57 19.97 -15.45
C HIS A 245 -5.32 18.51 -15.84
N ALA A 246 -4.14 18.01 -15.52
CA ALA A 246 -3.79 16.63 -15.77
C ALA A 246 -3.40 15.94 -14.47
N THR A 247 -3.87 14.71 -14.32
CA THR A 247 -3.49 13.84 -13.23
C THR A 247 -2.33 12.97 -13.69
N LEU A 248 -1.14 13.17 -13.11
CA LEU A 248 0.04 12.36 -13.44
C LEU A 248 0.03 11.01 -12.71
N GLU A 249 0.48 9.98 -13.41
CA GLU A 249 0.81 8.69 -12.82
C GLU A 249 2.14 8.78 -12.08
N ASP A 250 2.24 8.28 -10.86
CA ASP A 250 3.56 8.12 -10.22
C ASP A 250 4.39 7.02 -10.90
N ASN A 251 5.44 7.44 -11.59
CA ASN A 251 6.47 6.59 -12.17
C ASN A 251 7.78 7.41 -12.29
N SER A 252 8.88 6.77 -12.69
CA SER A 252 10.17 7.47 -12.80
C SER A 252 10.13 8.64 -13.79
N ALA A 253 9.38 8.51 -14.89
CA ALA A 253 9.32 9.52 -15.93
C ALA A 253 8.58 10.77 -15.46
N THR A 254 7.44 10.60 -14.77
CA THR A 254 6.65 11.72 -14.24
C THR A 254 7.35 12.43 -13.09
N ARG A 255 8.05 11.70 -12.21
CA ARG A 255 8.90 12.34 -11.18
C ARG A 255 10.01 13.20 -11.80
N ALA A 256 10.67 12.70 -12.85
CA ALA A 256 11.68 13.46 -13.58
C ALA A 256 11.09 14.66 -14.34
N LEU A 257 9.86 14.54 -14.85
CA LEU A 257 9.13 15.63 -15.50
C LEU A 257 8.72 16.71 -14.49
N ILE A 258 8.18 16.30 -13.33
CA ILE A 258 7.81 17.19 -12.22
C ILE A 258 9.02 17.97 -11.71
N ALA A 259 10.19 17.33 -11.61
CA ALA A 259 11.43 18.00 -11.19
C ALA A 259 11.88 19.13 -12.14
N LYS A 260 11.34 19.18 -13.36
CA LYS A 260 11.56 20.27 -14.32
C LYS A 260 10.50 21.38 -14.22
N MET A 261 9.42 21.18 -13.46
CA MET A 261 8.32 22.14 -13.37
C MET A 261 8.62 23.30 -12.41
N PRO A 262 8.17 24.53 -12.72
CA PRO A 262 7.46 24.89 -13.94
C PRO A 262 8.42 24.99 -15.15
N PHE A 263 7.95 24.53 -16.32
CA PHE A 263 8.66 24.74 -17.57
C PHE A 263 7.70 25.08 -18.71
N THR A 264 8.21 25.86 -19.68
CA THR A 264 7.47 26.26 -20.87
C THR A 264 8.16 25.69 -22.11
N VAL A 265 7.39 25.07 -22.99
CA VAL A 265 7.86 24.50 -24.25
C VAL A 265 6.93 24.87 -25.39
N ARG A 266 7.49 25.08 -26.57
CA ARG A 266 6.71 25.18 -27.80
C ARG A 266 6.29 23.79 -28.25
N MET A 267 4.99 23.51 -28.29
CA MET A 267 4.44 22.26 -28.81
C MET A 267 3.92 22.45 -30.23
N GLN A 268 4.23 21.49 -31.11
CA GLN A 268 3.76 21.45 -32.49
C GLN A 268 2.44 20.70 -32.58
N ASN A 269 1.49 21.22 -33.36
CA ASN A 269 0.27 20.47 -33.65
C ASN A 269 0.51 19.53 -34.83
N LEU A 270 0.51 18.23 -34.57
CA LEU A 270 0.82 17.21 -35.57
C LEU A 270 -0.38 16.31 -35.85
N TYR A 271 -0.48 15.92 -37.12
CA TYR A 271 -1.43 14.91 -37.64
C TYR A 271 -2.91 15.16 -37.32
N GLY A 272 -3.27 16.38 -36.89
CA GLY A 272 -4.62 16.73 -36.49
C GLY A 272 -5.13 15.95 -35.27
N ARG A 273 -4.23 15.45 -34.42
CA ARG A 273 -4.62 14.63 -33.24
C ARG A 273 -3.81 14.86 -31.97
N GLU A 274 -2.64 15.46 -32.07
CA GLU A 274 -1.70 15.54 -30.95
C GLU A 274 -0.88 16.83 -30.95
N LEU A 275 -0.58 17.31 -29.74
CA LEU A 275 0.45 18.33 -29.52
C LEU A 275 1.73 17.63 -29.10
N VAL A 276 2.85 17.97 -29.75
CA VAL A 276 4.14 17.28 -29.58
C VAL A 276 5.26 18.26 -29.29
N HIS A 277 6.07 17.97 -28.28
CA HIS A 277 7.36 18.61 -28.09
C HIS A 277 8.47 17.55 -27.95
N ARG A 278 9.57 17.75 -28.66
CA ARG A 278 10.73 16.86 -28.58
C ARG A 278 11.66 17.31 -27.45
N LEU A 279 11.61 16.60 -26.32
CA LEU A 279 12.54 16.84 -25.20
C LEU A 279 13.96 16.33 -25.50
N GLY A 280 14.09 15.47 -26.51
CA GLY A 280 15.32 14.76 -26.85
C GLY A 280 15.32 13.32 -26.35
N ALA A 281 16.09 12.47 -27.04
CA ALA A 281 16.21 11.06 -26.67
C ALA A 281 16.74 10.94 -25.23
N ARG A 282 16.14 10.05 -24.43
CA ARG A 282 16.48 9.79 -23.02
C ARG A 282 16.27 10.98 -22.07
N ALA A 283 15.54 12.02 -22.49
CA ALA A 283 15.24 13.17 -21.63
C ALA A 283 14.43 12.81 -20.38
N LEU A 284 13.69 11.69 -20.40
CA LEU A 284 13.02 11.11 -19.25
C LEU A 284 13.42 9.64 -19.09
N PRO A 285 13.53 9.12 -17.85
CA PRO A 285 13.76 7.71 -17.60
C PRO A 285 12.54 6.88 -18.02
N ILE A 286 12.76 5.70 -18.59
CA ILE A 286 11.70 4.78 -19.03
C ILE A 286 11.53 3.64 -18.03
N GLY A 287 10.28 3.31 -17.70
CA GLY A 287 9.90 2.18 -16.85
C GLY A 287 9.20 1.09 -17.64
N LYS A 288 8.14 0.50 -17.06
CA LYS A 288 7.26 -0.43 -17.78
C LYS A 288 6.44 0.34 -18.83
N LEU A 289 6.75 0.12 -20.10
CA LEU A 289 6.00 0.68 -21.22
C LEU A 289 4.63 0.00 -21.36
N ARG A 290 3.64 0.73 -21.87
CA ARG A 290 2.34 0.19 -22.27
C ARG A 290 2.33 -0.06 -23.77
N HIS A 291 1.69 -1.17 -24.16
CA HIS A 291 1.44 -1.55 -25.54
C HIS A 291 -0.07 -1.78 -25.73
N ASP A 292 -0.82 -0.68 -25.61
CA ASP A 292 -2.28 -0.64 -25.78
C ASP A 292 -2.66 0.66 -26.51
N ALA A 293 -3.95 0.84 -26.85
CA ALA A 293 -4.41 2.06 -27.47
C ALA A 293 -4.46 3.23 -26.47
N CYS A 294 -4.03 4.41 -26.91
CA CYS A 294 -4.20 5.63 -26.13
C CYS A 294 -5.68 6.07 -26.05
N LYS A 295 -6.00 6.82 -25.00
CA LYS A 295 -7.27 7.54 -24.86
C LYS A 295 -7.11 9.01 -25.25
N VAL A 296 -8.20 9.61 -25.71
CA VAL A 296 -8.29 11.08 -25.85
C VAL A 296 -8.08 11.69 -24.46
N GLY A 297 -7.18 12.66 -24.34
CA GLY A 297 -6.77 13.27 -23.07
C GLY A 297 -5.46 12.73 -22.51
N ASP A 298 -4.88 11.67 -23.10
CA ASP A 298 -3.64 11.08 -22.59
C ASP A 298 -2.44 12.02 -22.73
N LEU A 299 -1.66 12.11 -21.64
CA LEU A 299 -0.32 12.68 -21.61
C LEU A 299 0.70 11.53 -21.61
N ILE A 300 1.57 11.50 -22.60
CA ILE A 300 2.52 10.39 -22.80
C ILE A 300 3.93 10.88 -23.12
N TYR A 301 4.91 10.03 -22.85
CA TYR A 301 6.27 10.16 -23.37
C TYR A 301 6.51 9.03 -24.37
N TRP A 302 6.89 9.39 -25.59
CA TRP A 302 7.23 8.44 -26.64
C TRP A 302 8.76 8.32 -26.75
N PRO A 303 9.36 7.20 -26.27
CA PRO A 303 10.81 7.09 -26.13
C PRO A 303 11.63 7.20 -27.42
N PRO A 304 11.20 6.64 -28.60
CA PRO A 304 12.04 6.63 -29.81
C PRO A 304 12.54 8.01 -30.26
N GLN A 305 11.70 9.05 -30.15
CA GLN A 305 12.10 10.44 -30.45
C GLN A 305 12.21 11.33 -29.21
N GLY A 306 11.96 10.76 -28.02
CA GLY A 306 11.90 11.51 -26.78
C GLY A 306 10.84 12.60 -26.77
N SER A 307 9.64 12.26 -27.26
CA SER A 307 8.55 13.22 -27.45
C SER A 307 7.62 13.25 -26.24
N LEU A 308 7.34 14.45 -25.72
CA LEU A 308 6.22 14.72 -24.82
C LEU A 308 4.97 15.00 -25.67
N VAL A 309 3.89 14.28 -25.43
CA VAL A 309 2.70 14.31 -26.28
C VAL A 309 1.42 14.48 -25.47
N ILE A 310 0.55 15.39 -25.92
CA ILE A 310 -0.85 15.51 -25.46
C ILE A 310 -1.76 15.04 -26.61
N LEU A 311 -2.52 13.98 -26.37
CA LEU A 311 -3.46 13.43 -27.36
C LEU A 311 -4.84 14.05 -27.18
N TYR A 312 -5.38 14.69 -28.22
CA TYR A 312 -6.73 15.25 -28.21
C TYR A 312 -7.68 14.57 -29.20
N LYS A 313 -7.16 13.66 -30.02
CA LYS A 313 -7.93 12.74 -30.86
C LYS A 313 -7.17 11.41 -30.94
N GLN A 314 -7.88 10.31 -31.10
CA GLN A 314 -7.28 9.00 -31.33
C GLN A 314 -7.78 8.42 -32.66
N ASN A 315 -7.07 7.42 -33.16
CA ASN A 315 -7.40 6.62 -34.34
C ASN A 315 -7.30 5.10 -34.09
N GLY A 316 -7.21 4.69 -32.81
CA GLY A 316 -7.04 3.28 -32.41
C GLY A 316 -5.61 2.73 -32.57
N GLU A 317 -4.62 3.56 -32.88
CA GLU A 317 -3.23 3.15 -32.99
C GLU A 317 -2.69 2.57 -31.67
N ILE A 318 -2.00 1.44 -31.76
CA ILE A 318 -1.36 0.75 -30.64
C ILE A 318 0.14 0.85 -30.84
N PHE A 319 0.84 1.37 -29.83
CA PHE A 319 2.29 1.50 -29.86
C PHE A 319 2.86 1.52 -28.44
N GLU A 320 4.15 1.24 -28.33
CA GLU A 320 4.85 1.29 -27.05
C GLU A 320 5.09 2.72 -26.58
N ARG A 321 4.68 3.02 -25.35
CA ARG A 321 4.84 4.35 -24.75
C ARG A 321 5.02 4.28 -23.25
N GLN A 322 5.60 5.33 -22.68
CA GLN A 322 5.52 5.60 -21.26
C GLN A 322 4.29 6.46 -21.00
N GLN A 323 3.28 5.92 -20.30
CA GLN A 323 2.16 6.73 -19.85
C GLN A 323 2.65 7.72 -18.79
N LEU A 324 2.28 9.00 -18.93
CA LEU A 324 2.57 10.04 -17.93
C LEU A 324 1.32 10.43 -17.14
N GLY A 325 0.16 10.54 -17.78
CA GLY A 325 -1.05 10.96 -17.09
C GLY A 325 -2.25 11.10 -18.03
N HIS A 326 -3.29 11.79 -17.54
CA HIS A 326 -4.52 12.01 -18.28
C HIS A 326 -5.15 13.37 -17.93
N ILE A 327 -5.77 14.00 -18.93
CA ILE A 327 -6.58 15.22 -18.81
C ILE A 327 -8.05 14.82 -18.88
N GLU A 328 -8.81 15.04 -17.81
CA GLU A 328 -10.24 14.69 -17.74
C GLU A 328 -11.14 15.71 -18.47
N GLN A 329 -10.64 16.93 -18.69
CA GLN A 329 -11.38 17.98 -19.40
C GLN A 329 -11.48 17.69 -20.89
N ASP A 330 -12.48 18.28 -21.55
CA ASP A 330 -12.58 18.22 -23.01
C ASP A 330 -11.37 18.90 -23.68
N VAL A 331 -10.61 18.10 -24.42
CA VAL A 331 -9.41 18.51 -25.17
C VAL A 331 -9.69 18.71 -26.66
N SER A 332 -10.92 18.49 -27.14
CA SER A 332 -11.26 18.55 -28.56
C SER A 332 -10.95 19.90 -29.21
N THR A 333 -10.97 20.98 -28.44
CA THR A 333 -10.65 22.34 -28.89
C THR A 333 -9.18 22.52 -29.28
N LEU A 334 -8.27 21.68 -28.77
CA LEU A 334 -6.85 21.72 -29.12
C LEU A 334 -6.61 21.49 -30.62
N GLY A 335 -7.52 20.79 -31.30
CA GLY A 335 -7.46 20.59 -32.76
C GLY A 335 -7.62 21.86 -33.60
N ARG A 336 -8.06 22.97 -33.01
CA ARG A 336 -8.18 24.29 -33.68
C ARG A 336 -6.95 25.17 -33.48
N ILE A 337 -6.03 24.75 -32.63
CA ILE A 337 -4.85 25.52 -32.26
C ILE A 337 -3.69 25.10 -33.16
N LYS A 338 -2.90 26.07 -33.65
CA LYS A 338 -1.62 25.81 -34.32
C LYS A 338 -0.54 25.44 -33.29
N ASP A 339 0.72 25.51 -33.68
CA ASP A 339 1.84 25.48 -32.72
C ASP A 339 1.67 26.55 -31.64
N ILE A 340 1.87 26.16 -30.39
CA ILE A 340 1.57 27.01 -29.23
C ILE A 340 2.62 26.80 -28.13
N GLU A 341 2.86 27.84 -27.33
CA GLU A 341 3.63 27.71 -26.09
C GLU A 341 2.76 27.13 -24.98
N VAL A 342 3.30 26.13 -24.29
CA VAL A 342 2.60 25.38 -23.25
C VAL A 342 3.45 25.39 -22.00
N THR A 343 2.88 25.86 -20.89
CA THR A 343 3.51 25.85 -19.57
C THR A 343 2.93 24.74 -18.72
N PHE A 344 3.80 23.89 -18.18
CA PHE A 344 3.44 22.82 -17.24
C PHE A 344 3.87 23.23 -15.84
N SER A 345 2.97 23.23 -14.87
CA SER A 345 3.24 23.58 -13.48
C SER A 345 2.55 22.62 -12.52
N VAL A 346 3.19 22.33 -11.39
CA VAL A 346 2.57 21.59 -10.29
C VAL A 346 1.46 22.42 -9.65
N GLU A 347 0.32 21.81 -9.37
CA GLU A 347 -0.71 22.45 -8.55
C GLU A 347 -0.42 22.24 -7.04
N PRO A 348 -0.64 23.27 -6.20
CA PRO A 348 -0.40 23.21 -4.75
C PRO A 348 -1.21 22.15 -4.00
#